data_AF-A0A6N2CP13-F1
#
_entry.id   AF-A0A6N2CP13-F1
#
_cell.length_a   1.000
_cell.length_b   1.000
_cell.length_c   1.000
_cell.angle_alpha   90.00
_cell.angle_beta   90.00
_cell.angle_gamma   90.00
#
_symmetry.space_group_name_H-M   'P 1'
#
loop_
_entity.id
_entity.type
_entity.pdbx_description
1 polymer ?
#
loop_
_entity_poly.entity_id
_entity_poly.type
_entity_poly.pdbx_seq_one_letter_code
_entity_poly.pdbx_strand_id
1 'polypeptide(L)' 'GGFGWCRMPEHLVSELIAGGRLVPLRIENDPTPEEGLTIYAAHARNQPLQKAGQWLLDDLRRRLQS' A
#
# COMPACT_ATOMS: atom_id res chain seq x y z
N GLY A 1 -8.27 4.01 -23.23
CA GLY A 1 -7.05 4.82 -23.18
C GLY A 1 -6.30 4.47 -21.92
N GLY A 2 -4.98 4.32 -22.00
CA GLY A 2 -4.10 4.16 -20.83
C GLY A 2 -3.10 5.32 -20.79
N PHE A 3 -2.91 5.93 -19.63
CA PHE A 3 -2.00 7.06 -19.43
C PHE A 3 -0.53 6.64 -19.24
N GLY A 4 -0.19 5.41 -19.61
CA GLY A 4 1.15 4.83 -19.45
C GLY A 4 1.19 3.72 -18.40
N TRP A 5 2.40 3.45 -17.92
CA TRP A 5 2.73 2.39 -16.97
C TRP A 5 3.26 3.02 -15.69
N CYS A 6 3.02 2.38 -14.55
CA CYS A 6 3.47 2.85 -13.25
C CYS A 6 3.74 1.66 -12.32
N ARG A 7 4.51 1.90 -11.26
CA ARG A 7 4.62 0.98 -10.12
C ARG A 7 3.57 1.38 -9.10
N MET A 8 2.80 0.41 -8.62
CA MET A 8 1.75 0.61 -7.62
C MET A 8 1.86 -0.45 -6.54
N PRO A 9 1.59 -0.11 -5.27
CA PRO A 9 1.38 -1.10 -4.23
C PRO A 9 0.30 -2.10 -4.63
N GLU A 10 0.57 -3.40 -4.45
CA GLU A 10 -0.31 -4.47 -4.90
C GLU A 10 -1.74 -4.32 -4.36
N HIS A 11 -1.89 -3.96 -3.08
CA HIS A 11 -3.18 -3.78 -2.43
C HIS A 11 -4.05 -2.67 -3.06
N LEU A 12 -3.49 -1.77 -3.87
CA LEU A 12 -4.25 -0.74 -4.58
C LEU A 12 -4.74 -1.21 -5.96
N VAL A 13 -4.12 -2.23 -6.54
CA VAL A 13 -4.32 -2.62 -7.94
C VAL A 13 -4.74 -4.07 -8.14
N SER A 14 -4.71 -4.91 -7.10
CA SER A 14 -5.02 -6.33 -7.16
C SER A 14 -6.39 -6.62 -7.77
N GLU A 15 -7.44 -5.91 -7.34
CA GLU A 15 -8.80 -6.06 -7.89
C GLU A 15 -8.90 -5.60 -9.35
N LEU A 16 -8.15 -4.55 -9.71
CA LEU A 16 -8.11 -4.05 -11.09
C LEU A 16 -7.38 -5.02 -12.02
N ILE A 17 -6.34 -5.69 -11.53
CA ILE A 17 -5.63 -6.76 -12.25
C ILE A 17 -6.55 -7.98 -12.39
N ALA A 18 -7.18 -8.42 -11.31
CA ALA A 18 -8.12 -9.55 -11.32
C ALA A 18 -9.32 -9.29 -12.26
N GLY A 19 -9.79 -8.04 -12.31
CA GLY A 19 -10.85 -7.60 -13.22
C GLY A 19 -10.39 -7.31 -14.65
N GLY A 20 -9.12 -7.57 -15.00
CA GLY A 20 -8.58 -7.34 -16.35
C GLY A 20 -8.51 -5.87 -16.77
N ARG A 21 -8.63 -4.94 -15.81
CA ARG A 21 -8.55 -3.48 -16.03
C ARG A 21 -7.10 -2.99 -16.04
N LEU A 22 -6.20 -3.74 -15.40
CA LEU A 22 -4.76 -3.56 -15.42
C LEU A 22 -4.06 -4.87 -15.81
N VAL A 23 -2.87 -4.76 -16.38
CA VAL A 23 -2.03 -5.91 -16.75
C VAL A 23 -0.70 -5.80 -15.99
N PRO A 24 -0.27 -6.86 -15.28
CA PRO A 24 1.01 -6.84 -14.60
C PRO A 24 2.16 -6.87 -15.62
N LEU A 25 3.15 -6.01 -15.41
CA LEU A 25 4.39 -5.98 -16.20
C LEU A 25 5.50 -6.65 -15.40
N ARG A 26 6.13 -7.68 -15.97
CA ARG A 26 7.32 -8.32 -15.38
C ARG A 26 8.56 -7.59 -15.89
N ILE A 27 9.35 -7.05 -14.97
CA ILE A 27 10.59 -6.35 -15.27
C ILE A 27 11.74 -7.28 -14.91
N GLU A 28 12.58 -7.62 -15.88
CA GLU A 28 13.80 -8.37 -15.63
C GLU A 28 14.82 -7.48 -14.91
N ASN A 29 15.49 -8.03 -13.88
CA ASN A 29 16.45 -7.30 -13.05
C ASN A 29 15.87 -6.02 -12.44
N ASP A 30 14.65 -6.08 -11.89
CA ASP A 30 14.02 -4.92 -11.26
C ASP A 30 14.88 -4.42 -10.07
N PRO A 31 15.41 -3.18 -10.12
CA PRO A 31 16.24 -2.64 -9.05
C PRO A 31 15.42 -2.19 -7.82
N THR A 32 14.10 -2.34 -7.85
CA THR A 32 13.21 -1.91 -6.76
C THR A 32 13.35 -2.85 -5.56
N PRO A 33 13.51 -2.33 -4.33
CA PRO A 33 13.54 -3.17 -3.13
C PRO A 33 12.26 -4.00 -2.99
N GLU A 34 12.40 -5.29 -2.68
CA GLU A 34 11.27 -6.19 -2.43
C GLU A 34 10.41 -5.73 -1.23
N GLU A 35 11.04 -5.02 -0.29
CA GLU A 35 10.46 -4.54 0.97
C GLU A 35 9.31 -3.52 0.78
N GLY A 36 9.13 -2.99 -0.45
CA GLY A 36 8.09 -2.03 -0.76
C GLY A 36 8.30 -0.66 -0.09
N LEU A 37 7.26 0.17 -0.10
CA LEU A 37 7.28 1.49 0.54
C LEU A 37 6.76 1.38 1.98
N THR A 38 7.53 1.88 2.94
CA THR A 38 7.08 1.96 4.33
C THR A 38 5.91 2.93 4.48
N ILE A 39 4.80 2.44 5.04
CA ILE A 39 3.61 3.26 5.37
C ILE A 39 3.73 3.74 6.82
N TYR A 40 3.58 5.06 7.04
CA TYR A 40 3.64 5.67 8.36
C TYR A 40 2.27 6.18 8.79
N ALA A 41 1.94 5.99 10.07
CA ALA A 41 0.83 6.68 10.73
C ALA A 41 1.36 7.88 11.52
N ALA A 42 0.91 9.08 11.17
CA ALA A 42 1.30 10.32 11.85
C ALA A 42 0.20 10.80 12.80
N HIS A 43 0.58 11.24 14.00
CA HIS A 43 -0.31 11.90 14.95
C HIS A 43 0.40 13.11 15.59
N ALA A 44 -0.38 14.07 16.10
CA ALA A 44 0.20 15.23 16.77
C ALA A 44 0.98 14.79 18.02
N ARG A 45 2.21 15.29 18.18
CA ARG A 45 3.10 14.89 19.29
C ARG A 45 2.47 15.12 20.66
N ASN A 46 1.74 16.21 20.83
CA ASN A 46 1.11 16.60 22.10
C ASN A 46 -0.26 15.95 22.31
N GLN A 47 -0.70 15.08 21.40
CA GLN A 47 -1.97 14.37 21.48
C GLN A 47 -1.71 12.87 21.27
N PRO A 48 -1.45 12.11 22.35
CA PRO A 48 -1.26 10.68 22.23
C PRO A 48 -2.55 10.01 21.74
N LEU A 49 -2.39 8.99 20.91
CA LEU A 49 -3.51 8.19 20.42
C LEU A 49 -4.30 7.62 21.61
N GLN A 50 -5.57 7.97 21.68
CA GLN A 50 -6.51 7.40 22.63
C GLN A 50 -7.00 6.04 22.12
N LYS A 51 -7.86 5.36 22.89
CA LYS A 51 -8.35 4.00 22.59
C LYS A 51 -8.82 3.82 21.14
N ALA A 52 -9.59 4.76 20.61
CA ALA A 52 -10.07 4.70 19.23
C ALA A 52 -8.93 4.82 18.20
N GLY A 53 -7.94 5.69 18.46
CA GLY A 53 -6.78 5.87 17.59
C GLY A 53 -5.84 4.66 17.60
N GLN A 54 -5.63 4.05 18.77
CA GLN A 54 -4.87 2.81 18.91
C GLN A 54 -5.57 1.66 18.18
N TRP A 55 -6.89 1.52 18.38
CA TRP A 55 -7.69 0.52 17.66
C TRP A 55 -7.59 0.69 16.14
N LEU A 56 -7.72 1.91 15.62
CA LEU A 56 -7.59 2.20 14.19
C LEU A 56 -6.19 1.86 13.67
N LEU A 57 -5.14 2.24 14.41
CA LEU A 57 -3.77 1.94 14.04
C LEU A 57 -3.52 0.43 13.96
N ASP A 58 -4.03 -0.33 14.92
CA ASP A 58 -3.90 -1.78 14.93
C ASP A 58 -4.73 -2.44 13.82
N ASP A 59 -5.88 -1.88 13.48
CA ASP A 59 -6.66 -2.34 12.33
C ASP A 59 -5.95 -2.10 11.00
N LEU A 60 -5.39 -0.90 10.80
CA LEU A 60 -4.60 -0.58 9.62
C LEU A 60 -3.37 -1.47 9.50
N ARG A 61 -2.67 -1.75 10.61
CA ARG A 61 -1.54 -2.70 10.62
C ARG A 61 -1.97 -4.08 10.14
N ARG A 62 -3.07 -4.64 10.66
CA ARG A 62 -3.56 -5.96 10.23
C ARG A 62 -3.93 -5.99 8.75
N ARG A 63 -4.52 -4.90 8.24
CA ARG A 63 -4.98 -4.83 6.84
C ARG A 63 -3.86 -4.57 5.83
N LEU A 64 -2.77 -3.96 6.27
CA LEU A 64 -1.63 -3.58 5.43
C LEU A 64 -0.40 -4.47 5.64
N GLN A 65 -0.48 -5.47 6.52
CA GLN A 65 0.47 -6.58 6.58
C GLN A 65 0.23 -7.48 5.37
N SER A 66 0.97 -7.24 4.28
CA SER A 66 1.09 -8.12 3.11
C SER A 66 2.35 -8.95 3.22
#